data_AF-A0A970NPF3-F1
#
_entry.id   AF-A0A970NPF3-F1
#
_cell.length_a   1.000
_cell.length_b   1.000
_cell.length_c   1.000
_cell.angle_alpha   90.00
_cell.angle_beta   90.00
_cell.angle_gamma   90.00
#
_symmetry.space_group_name_H-M   'P 1'
#
loop_
_entity.id
_entity.type
_entity.pdbx_description
1 polymer ?
#
loop_
_entity_poly.entity_id
_entity_poly.type
_entity_poly.pdbx_seq_one_letter_code
_entity_poly.pdbx_strand_id
1 'polypeptide(L)'
;LTVAGGGSTFIVQNGGNVNLIAGHNIRMLEGTSVRSGAYLHAFISNDYCTLPPVMLAVDEESDTYDEIVSEKSAEVFETQTDDFLRVYPNPTNGRVMLEFSEPTSNTIIEVYGLIGERILAKEISGYSLYELDLTSQPQGVYLVKFSNGNSVVLKKIIKK
;
A
#
# COMPACT_ATOMS: atom_id res chain seq x y z
N LEU A 1 1.95 -15.78 15.89
CA LEU A 1 3.21 -15.34 15.27
C LEU A 1 4.36 -15.97 16.01
N THR A 2 5.24 -16.67 15.30
CA THR A 2 6.49 -17.20 15.85
C THR A 2 7.63 -16.56 15.09
N VAL A 3 8.65 -16.07 15.81
CA VAL A 3 9.83 -15.41 15.25
C VAL A 3 11.05 -16.26 15.61
N ALA A 4 11.85 -16.60 14.59
CA ALA A 4 12.99 -17.52 14.67
C ALA A 4 12.63 -18.94 15.18
N GLY A 5 13.64 -19.77 15.44
CA GLY A 5 13.51 -21.13 15.95
C GLY A 5 13.79 -22.21 14.91
N GLY A 6 13.96 -23.47 15.35
CA GLY A 6 14.26 -24.60 14.46
C GLY A 6 15.58 -24.48 13.68
N GLY A 7 16.53 -23.69 14.19
CA GLY A 7 17.79 -23.36 13.51
C GLY A 7 17.76 -22.08 12.66
N SER A 8 16.59 -21.43 12.52
CA SER A 8 16.47 -20.14 11.84
C SER A 8 16.75 -18.96 12.78
N THR A 9 17.35 -17.90 12.24
CA THR A 9 17.65 -16.66 12.98
C THR A 9 16.89 -15.48 12.39
N PHE A 10 16.43 -14.58 13.27
CA PHE A 10 15.81 -13.31 12.91
C PHE A 10 16.63 -12.18 13.55
N ILE A 11 17.30 -11.37 12.74
CA ILE A 11 18.20 -10.33 13.24
C ILE A 11 17.77 -8.96 12.71
N VAL A 12 17.41 -8.05 13.62
CA VAL A 12 17.18 -6.64 13.28
C VAL A 12 18.53 -5.92 13.23
N GLN A 13 18.89 -5.41 12.06
CA GLN A 13 20.16 -4.72 11.82
C GLN A 13 20.19 -3.33 12.50
N ASN A 14 21.40 -2.79 12.71
CA ASN A 14 21.59 -1.45 13.28
C ASN A 14 20.77 -0.40 12.51
N GLY A 15 20.02 0.45 13.22
CA GLY A 15 19.11 1.43 12.63
C GLY A 15 17.80 0.86 12.10
N GLY A 16 17.62 -0.47 12.09
CA GLY A 16 16.39 -1.11 11.62
C GLY A 16 15.23 -0.90 12.59
N ASN A 17 14.02 -0.71 12.04
CA ASN A 17 12.78 -0.59 12.80
C ASN A 17 11.80 -1.67 12.32
N VAL A 18 11.32 -2.51 13.22
CA VAL A 18 10.42 -3.63 12.90
C VAL A 18 9.19 -3.58 13.81
N ASN A 19 8.01 -3.63 13.20
CA ASN A 19 6.74 -3.81 13.89
C ASN A 19 6.15 -5.20 13.58
N LEU A 20 5.82 -5.97 14.61
CA LEU A 20 5.24 -7.30 14.53
C LEU A 20 3.84 -7.32 15.14
N ILE A 21 2.85 -7.72 14.35
CA ILE A 21 1.45 -7.75 14.76
C ILE A 21 0.93 -9.19 14.71
N ALA A 22 0.25 -9.64 15.75
CA ALA A 22 -0.39 -10.95 15.78
C ALA A 22 -1.79 -10.91 16.40
N GLY A 23 -2.67 -11.84 16.02
CA GLY A 23 -4.04 -11.86 16.56
C GLY A 23 -4.20 -12.49 17.95
N HIS A 24 -3.25 -13.32 18.39
CA HIS A 24 -3.39 -14.09 19.63
C HIS A 24 -2.09 -14.17 20.42
N ASN A 25 -1.05 -14.77 19.82
CA ASN A 25 0.21 -15.07 20.51
C ASN A 25 1.41 -14.59 19.68
N ILE A 26 2.42 -14.04 20.35
CA ILE A 26 3.75 -13.77 19.79
C ILE A 26 4.76 -14.61 20.56
N ARG A 27 5.50 -15.46 19.86
CA ARG A 27 6.56 -16.31 20.41
C ARG A 27 7.88 -15.92 19.78
N MET A 28 8.79 -15.37 20.57
CA MET A 28 10.15 -15.09 20.18
C MET A 28 10.99 -16.29 20.60
N LEU A 29 11.59 -16.99 19.64
CA LEU A 29 12.42 -18.14 19.91
C LEU A 29 13.91 -17.78 19.81
N GLU A 30 14.76 -18.70 20.25
CA GLU A 30 16.21 -18.58 20.09
C GLU A 30 16.57 -18.31 18.63
N GLY A 31 17.54 -17.42 18.41
CA GLY A 31 17.87 -16.88 17.10
C GLY A 31 17.25 -15.50 16.81
N THR A 32 16.37 -15.00 17.68
CA THR A 32 15.88 -13.61 17.60
C THR A 32 16.88 -12.65 18.24
N SER A 33 17.40 -11.69 17.47
CA SER A 33 18.38 -10.70 17.95
C SER A 33 18.07 -9.30 17.42
N VAL A 34 18.24 -8.29 18.26
CA VAL A 34 18.10 -6.87 17.90
C VAL A 34 19.43 -6.20 18.16
N ARG A 35 20.07 -5.68 17.11
CA ARG A 35 21.39 -5.04 17.23
C ARG A 35 21.25 -3.67 17.90
N SER A 36 22.36 -3.17 18.47
CA SER A 36 22.40 -1.83 19.07
C SER A 36 21.92 -0.78 18.06
N GLY A 37 21.05 0.14 18.49
CA GLY A 37 20.44 1.16 17.63
C GLY A 37 19.29 0.67 16.75
N ALA A 38 18.88 -0.60 16.86
CA ALA A 38 17.70 -1.13 16.22
C ALA A 38 16.49 -1.14 17.15
N TYR A 39 15.30 -1.11 16.57
CA TYR A 39 14.02 -1.10 17.29
C TYR A 39 13.13 -2.25 16.81
N LEU A 40 12.57 -2.99 17.75
CA LEU A 40 11.56 -4.01 17.50
C LEU A 40 10.39 -3.80 18.44
N HIS A 41 9.20 -3.65 17.86
CA HIS A 41 7.93 -3.57 18.58
C HIS A 41 7.07 -4.75 18.18
N ALA A 42 6.49 -5.45 19.15
CA ALA A 42 5.61 -6.59 18.90
C ALA A 42 4.34 -6.47 19.74
N PHE A 43 3.16 -6.56 19.11
CA PHE A 43 1.88 -6.38 19.81
C PHE A 43 0.73 -7.23 19.25
N ILE A 44 -0.27 -7.46 20.10
CA ILE A 44 -1.50 -8.15 19.71
C ILE A 44 -2.52 -7.13 19.25
N SER A 45 -3.11 -7.35 18.08
CA SER A 45 -4.17 -6.50 17.51
C SER A 45 -5.27 -7.38 16.93
N ASN A 46 -6.49 -6.83 16.82
CA ASN A 46 -7.59 -7.44 16.07
C ASN A 46 -7.50 -7.12 14.57
N ASP A 47 -6.74 -6.09 14.20
CA ASP A 47 -6.37 -5.75 12.82
C ASP A 47 -5.03 -6.42 12.49
N TYR A 48 -5.09 -7.69 12.11
CA TYR A 48 -3.92 -8.49 11.73
C TYR A 48 -4.18 -9.21 10.41
N CYS A 49 -3.13 -9.41 9.61
CA CYS A 49 -3.26 -10.13 8.35
C CYS A 49 -3.71 -11.58 8.60
N THR A 50 -4.84 -11.96 8.00
CA THR A 50 -5.34 -13.34 7.94
C THR A 50 -4.99 -14.01 6.62
N LEU A 51 -3.81 -13.70 6.05
CA LEU A 51 -3.34 -14.40 4.85
C LEU A 51 -3.24 -15.91 5.18
N PRO A 52 -3.99 -16.79 4.50
CA PRO A 52 -3.87 -18.21 4.72
C PRO A 52 -2.47 -18.67 4.30
N PRO A 53 -1.87 -19.66 4.99
CA PRO A 53 -0.62 -20.24 4.52
C PRO A 53 -0.90 -21.00 3.22
N VAL A 54 -0.48 -20.47 2.08
CA VAL A 54 -0.25 -21.31 0.90
C VAL A 54 1.21 -21.74 0.94
N MET A 55 1.44 -22.90 1.54
CA MET A 55 2.59 -23.74 1.24
C MET A 55 2.07 -25.17 1.06
N LEU A 56 1.85 -25.55 -0.20
CA LEU A 56 1.99 -26.93 -0.63
C LEU A 56 3.11 -26.93 -1.64
N ALA A 57 4.22 -27.59 -1.27
CA ALA A 57 5.23 -28.01 -2.22
C ALA A 57 4.54 -28.95 -3.22
N VAL A 58 4.64 -28.64 -4.50
CA VAL A 58 4.41 -29.59 -5.59
C VAL A 58 5.74 -29.75 -6.29
N ASP A 59 6.24 -31.00 -6.24
CA ASP A 59 7.42 -31.47 -6.95
C ASP A 59 7.26 -31.29 -8.47
N GLU A 60 8.39 -31.05 -9.13
CA GLU A 60 8.54 -30.76 -10.55
C GLU A 60 8.00 -31.86 -11.48
N GLU A 61 7.30 -31.47 -12.54
CA GLU A 61 7.60 -31.94 -13.91
C GLU A 61 7.00 -30.99 -14.97
N SER A 62 7.91 -30.42 -15.77
CA SER A 62 7.78 -29.80 -17.10
C SER A 62 6.38 -29.43 -17.63
N ASP A 63 6.14 -28.13 -17.83
CA ASP A 63 6.20 -27.56 -19.18
C ASP A 63 6.21 -26.03 -19.10
N THR A 64 7.11 -25.45 -19.89
CA THR A 64 7.43 -24.03 -19.97
C THR A 64 6.24 -23.16 -20.37
N TYR A 65 5.79 -22.30 -19.46
CA TYR A 65 5.19 -21.00 -19.80
C TYR A 65 5.82 -19.94 -18.88
N ASP A 66 6.63 -19.09 -19.48
CA ASP A 66 7.31 -17.97 -18.83
C ASP A 66 6.32 -16.80 -18.70
N GLU A 67 5.52 -16.80 -17.62
CA GLU A 67 4.79 -15.60 -17.21
C GLU A 67 5.49 -15.03 -15.99
N ILE A 68 6.46 -14.15 -16.26
CA ILE A 68 7.14 -13.35 -15.24
C ILE A 68 6.12 -12.35 -14.68
N VAL A 69 5.21 -12.82 -13.83
CA VAL A 69 4.46 -11.95 -12.93
C VAL A 69 5.46 -11.52 -11.87
N SER A 70 6.10 -10.38 -12.13
CA SER A 70 6.76 -9.59 -11.12
C SER A 70 5.71 -9.20 -10.10
N GLU A 71 5.50 -10.06 -9.10
CA GLU A 71 4.88 -9.70 -7.84
C GLU A 71 5.84 -8.74 -7.13
N LYS A 72 5.91 -7.51 -7.65
CA LYS A 72 6.34 -6.37 -6.88
C LYS A 72 5.26 -6.21 -5.82
N SER A 73 5.49 -6.88 -4.68
CA SER A 73 4.76 -6.67 -3.44
C SER A 73 4.60 -5.16 -3.30
N ALA A 74 3.37 -4.68 -3.50
CA ALA A 74 3.01 -3.32 -3.17
C ALA A 74 3.13 -3.27 -1.65
N GLU A 75 4.30 -2.85 -1.16
CA GLU A 75 4.43 -2.34 0.17
C GLU A 75 3.34 -1.28 0.31
N VAL A 76 2.36 -1.56 1.16
CA VAL A 76 1.39 -0.56 1.59
C VAL A 76 2.19 0.43 2.40
N PHE A 77 2.79 1.39 1.71
CA PHE A 77 3.31 2.60 2.29
C PHE A 77 2.09 3.31 2.90
N GLU A 78 1.91 3.13 4.21
CA GLU A 78 1.30 4.19 5.01
C GLU A 78 2.25 5.37 4.96
N THR A 79 2.20 6.15 3.88
CA THR A 79 2.89 7.44 3.82
C THR A 79 2.14 8.39 4.73
N GLN A 80 2.59 8.41 5.99
CA GLN A 80 2.85 9.60 6.78
C GLN A 80 2.45 10.87 6.01
N THR A 81 1.30 11.43 6.37
CA THR A 81 0.73 12.72 5.92
C THR A 81 1.56 13.46 4.86
N ASP A 82 1.46 13.02 3.60
CA ASP A 82 2.04 13.76 2.47
C ASP A 82 1.23 15.05 2.27
N ASP A 83 1.79 16.18 2.68
CA ASP A 83 1.29 17.53 2.39
C ASP A 83 1.34 17.86 0.89
N PHE A 84 1.93 16.99 0.07
CA PHE A 84 2.05 17.14 -1.38
C PHE A 84 0.71 17.19 -2.12
N LEU A 85 -0.31 16.49 -1.61
CA LEU A 85 -1.60 16.37 -2.29
C LEU A 85 -2.77 16.46 -1.32
N ARG A 86 -3.59 17.49 -1.51
CA ARG A 86 -4.86 17.71 -0.80
C ARG A 86 -6.03 17.41 -1.72
N VAL A 87 -7.02 16.71 -1.17
CA VAL A 87 -8.21 16.25 -1.90
C VAL A 87 -9.45 16.71 -1.16
N TYR A 88 -10.24 17.59 -1.77
CA TYR A 88 -11.43 18.16 -1.13
C TYR A 88 -12.50 18.59 -2.14
N PRO A 89 -13.79 18.63 -1.74
CA PRO A 89 -14.32 18.09 -0.49
C PRO A 89 -14.35 16.57 -0.51
N ASN A 90 -14.20 15.96 0.66
CA ASN A 90 -14.41 14.54 0.87
C ASN A 90 -15.18 14.35 2.19
N PRO A 91 -16.45 13.93 2.18
CA PRO A 91 -17.22 13.44 1.03
C PRO A 91 -17.57 14.50 -0.04
N THR A 92 -17.85 14.07 -1.27
CA THR A 92 -18.23 14.90 -2.43
C THR A 92 -19.61 14.52 -2.99
N ASN A 93 -20.22 15.43 -3.76
CA ASN A 93 -21.40 15.15 -4.59
C ASN A 93 -21.04 14.86 -6.07
N GLY A 94 -19.74 14.88 -6.42
CA GLY A 94 -19.28 14.57 -7.78
C GLY A 94 -17.99 15.29 -8.15
N ARG A 95 -17.87 16.58 -7.88
CA ARG A 95 -16.65 17.35 -8.19
C ARG A 95 -15.67 17.35 -7.01
N VAL A 96 -14.41 17.05 -7.28
CA VAL A 96 -13.34 17.00 -6.28
C VAL A 96 -12.13 17.78 -6.78
N MET A 97 -11.62 18.68 -5.94
CA MET A 97 -10.37 19.39 -6.20
C MET A 97 -9.19 18.57 -5.70
N LEU A 98 -8.19 18.48 -6.56
CA LEU A 98 -6.88 17.91 -6.30
C LEU A 98 -5.90 19.08 -6.30
N GLU A 99 -5.46 19.49 -5.12
CA GLU A 99 -4.51 20.57 -4.93
C GLU A 99 -3.12 19.98 -4.66
N PHE A 100 -2.16 20.35 -5.50
CA PHE A 100 -0.79 19.89 -5.44
C PHE A 100 0.09 20.98 -4.84
N SER A 101 1.02 20.62 -3.96
CA SER A 101 1.96 21.57 -3.36
C SER A 101 2.89 22.22 -4.38
N GLU A 102 3.17 21.51 -5.48
CA GLU A 102 3.93 21.98 -6.63
C GLU A 102 3.21 21.61 -7.94
N PRO A 103 3.38 22.37 -9.03
CA PRO A 103 2.78 22.02 -10.33
C PRO A 103 3.17 20.61 -10.78
N THR A 104 2.19 19.85 -11.30
CA THR A 104 2.42 18.48 -11.76
C THR A 104 3.44 18.41 -12.89
N SER A 105 4.21 17.32 -12.95
CA SER A 105 5.14 17.03 -14.04
C SER A 105 5.06 15.56 -14.39
N ASN A 106 4.50 15.26 -15.58
CA ASN A 106 4.24 13.90 -16.08
C ASN A 106 3.50 13.04 -15.04
N THR A 107 2.45 13.61 -14.43
CA THR A 107 1.68 12.94 -13.39
C THR A 107 0.52 12.19 -14.02
N ILE A 108 0.40 10.90 -13.71
CA ILE A 108 -0.75 10.08 -14.09
C ILE A 108 -1.72 10.03 -12.92
N ILE A 109 -2.98 10.39 -13.18
CA ILE A 109 -4.10 10.22 -12.27
C ILE A 109 -4.92 9.02 -12.76
N GLU A 110 -5.10 8.04 -11.88
CA GLU A 110 -5.96 6.89 -12.12
C GLU A 110 -7.05 6.83 -11.04
N VAL A 111 -8.29 6.60 -11.45
CA VAL A 111 -9.43 6.42 -10.54
C VAL A 111 -9.93 4.99 -10.64
N TYR A 112 -10.06 4.35 -9.49
CA TYR A 112 -10.56 2.99 -9.35
C TYR A 112 -11.82 2.97 -8.49
N GLY A 113 -12.76 2.10 -8.82
CA GLY A 113 -13.86 1.77 -7.91
C GLY A 113 -13.46 0.71 -6.88
N LEU A 114 -14.42 0.32 -6.03
CA LEU A 114 -14.18 -0.60 -4.91
C LEU A 114 -13.83 -2.03 -5.35
N ILE A 115 -14.24 -2.45 -6.55
CA ILE A 115 -13.94 -3.78 -7.07
C ILE A 115 -12.67 -3.80 -7.93
N GLY A 116 -11.91 -2.69 -7.94
CA GLY A 116 -10.63 -2.57 -8.65
C GLY A 116 -10.79 -2.21 -10.13
N GLU A 117 -12.00 -1.90 -10.58
CA GLU A 117 -12.27 -1.44 -11.94
C GLU A 117 -11.67 -0.05 -12.16
N ARG A 118 -10.85 0.11 -13.20
CA ARG A 118 -10.27 1.40 -13.58
C ARG A 118 -11.29 2.23 -14.35
N ILE A 119 -11.75 3.32 -13.75
CA ILE A 119 -12.80 4.20 -14.27
C ILE A 119 -12.19 5.30 -15.14
N LEU A 120 -11.04 5.83 -14.73
CA LEU A 120 -10.36 6.92 -15.42
C LEU A 120 -8.85 6.74 -15.31
N ALA A 121 -8.13 7.08 -16.37
CA ALA A 121 -6.69 7.24 -16.38
C ALA A 121 -6.34 8.46 -17.23
N LYS A 122 -5.61 9.42 -16.68
CA LYS A 122 -5.26 10.65 -17.39
C LYS A 122 -3.89 11.16 -16.96
N GLU A 123 -3.10 11.54 -17.96
CA GLU A 123 -1.82 12.20 -17.75
C GLU A 123 -2.03 13.72 -17.70
N ILE A 124 -1.43 14.37 -16.71
CA ILE A 124 -1.52 15.81 -16.48
C ILE A 124 -0.13 16.38 -16.15
N SER A 125 0.13 17.59 -16.66
CA SER A 125 1.37 18.34 -16.43
C SER A 125 1.05 19.83 -16.33
N GLY A 126 1.74 20.54 -15.44
CA GLY A 126 1.60 21.98 -15.21
C GLY A 126 0.43 22.40 -14.31
N TYR A 127 -0.24 21.47 -13.64
CA TYR A 127 -1.40 21.78 -12.80
C TYR A 127 -0.99 21.91 -11.32
N SER A 128 -1.31 23.04 -10.69
CA SER A 128 -1.31 23.17 -9.22
C SER A 128 -2.68 22.82 -8.61
N LEU A 129 -3.75 22.94 -9.40
CA LEU A 129 -5.10 22.59 -9.03
C LEU A 129 -5.78 21.87 -10.20
N TYR A 130 -6.35 20.70 -9.94
CA TYR A 130 -7.05 19.90 -10.95
C TYR A 130 -8.44 19.50 -10.44
N GLU A 131 -9.46 19.76 -11.25
CA GLU A 131 -10.83 19.32 -10.98
C GLU A 131 -11.06 17.91 -11.53
N LEU A 132 -11.36 16.98 -10.62
CA LEU A 132 -11.83 15.64 -10.96
C LEU A 132 -13.36 15.61 -10.90
N ASP A 133 -13.98 15.24 -12.03
CA ASP A 133 -15.41 15.07 -12.13
C ASP A 133 -15.82 13.59 -12.03
N LEU A 134 -16.49 13.24 -10.94
CA LEU A 134 -17.11 11.95 -10.68
C LEU A 134 -18.64 12.02 -10.74
N THR A 135 -19.23 13.11 -11.28
CA THR A 135 -20.68 13.33 -11.28
C THR A 135 -21.42 12.20 -11.99
N SER A 136 -20.87 11.66 -13.08
CA SER A 136 -21.44 10.55 -13.85
C SER A 136 -21.29 9.16 -13.21
N GLN A 137 -20.49 9.05 -12.13
CA GLN A 137 -20.22 7.79 -11.45
C GLN A 137 -21.27 7.50 -10.37
N PRO A 138 -21.53 6.24 -9.99
CA PRO A 138 -22.46 5.94 -8.91
C PRO A 138 -22.02 6.50 -7.55
N GLN A 139 -22.89 6.48 -6.55
CA GLN A 139 -22.49 6.79 -5.17
C GLN A 139 -21.64 5.65 -4.63
N GLY A 140 -20.59 5.97 -3.87
CA GLY A 140 -19.66 4.95 -3.39
C GLY A 140 -18.29 5.47 -3.02
N VAL A 141 -17.36 4.54 -2.86
CA VAL A 141 -15.96 4.81 -2.53
C VAL A 141 -15.10 4.65 -3.78
N TYR A 142 -14.17 5.58 -3.94
CA TYR A 142 -13.22 5.61 -5.05
C TYR A 142 -11.80 5.70 -4.51
N LEU A 143 -10.88 5.00 -5.15
CA LEU A 143 -9.45 5.12 -4.90
C LEU A 143 -8.82 5.90 -6.04
N VAL A 144 -8.21 7.05 -5.73
CA VAL A 144 -7.49 7.86 -6.71
C VAL A 144 -6.00 7.67 -6.47
N LYS A 145 -5.34 7.10 -7.46
CA LYS A 145 -3.90 6.89 -7.50
C LYS A 145 -3.27 7.99 -8.32
N PHE A 146 -2.24 8.58 -7.78
CA PHE A 146 -1.40 9.58 -8.40
C PHE A 146 -0.02 8.99 -8.52
N SER A 147 0.57 9.03 -9.71
CA SER A 147 1.94 8.62 -9.91
C SER A 147 2.68 9.66 -10.74
N ASN A 148 3.73 10.24 -10.18
CA ASN A 148 4.79 10.88 -10.96
C ASN A 148 6.00 9.93 -10.90
N GLY A 149 6.98 10.07 -11.80
CA GLY A 149 8.11 9.11 -11.88
C GLY A 149 8.89 8.87 -10.57
N ASN A 150 8.67 9.69 -9.54
CA ASN A 150 9.36 9.62 -8.25
C ASN A 150 8.47 9.09 -7.11
N SER A 151 7.14 9.25 -7.20
CA SER A 151 6.22 9.02 -6.08
C SER A 151 4.88 8.48 -6.55
N VAL A 152 4.31 7.56 -5.76
CA VAL A 152 2.94 7.07 -5.93
C VAL A 152 2.15 7.38 -4.65
N VAL A 153 1.03 8.08 -4.80
CA VAL A 153 0.14 8.46 -3.69
C VAL A 153 -1.26 7.90 -3.98
N LEU A 154 -1.87 7.29 -2.97
CA LEU A 154 -3.24 6.79 -3.05
C LEU A 154 -4.15 7.58 -2.09
N LYS A 155 -5.27 8.09 -2.59
CA LYS A 155 -6.27 8.82 -1.79
C LYS A 155 -7.65 8.19 -1.95
N LYS A 156 -8.34 8.01 -0.83
CA LYS A 156 -9.73 7.52 -0.81
C LYS A 156 -10.71 8.69 -0.87
N ILE A 157 -11.67 8.63 -1.79
CA ILE A 157 -12.75 9.62 -1.96
C ILE A 157 -14.11 8.93 -1.72
N ILE A 158 -14.99 9.61 -0.99
CA ILE A 158 -16.37 9.16 -0.74
C ILE A 158 -17.31 10.05 -1.54
N LYS A 159 -18.08 9.48 -2.47
CA LYS A 159 -19.15 10.17 -3.19
C LYS A 159 -20.51 9.83 -2.58
N LYS A 160 -21.26 10.86 -2.21
CA LYS A 160 -22.62 10.78 -1.67
C LYS A 160 -23.69 10.83 -2.75
#